data_AF-A0A7S7LXF0-F1
#
_entry.id   AF-A0A7S7LXF0-F1
#
_cell.length_a   1.000
_cell.length_b   1.000
_cell.length_c   1.000
_cell.angle_alpha   90.00
_cell.angle_beta   90.00
_cell.angle_gamma   90.00
#
_symmetry.space_group_name_H-M   'P 1'
#
loop_
_entity.id
_entity.type
_entity.pdbx_description
1 polymer ?
#
loop_
_entity_poly.entity_id
_entity_poly.type
_entity_poly.pdbx_seq_one_letter_code
_entity_poly.pdbx_strand_id
1 'polypeptide(L)'
;MDDQSTVYEWAKTYKFSDEQIQYATILALKILDDECKMDYDNYNLFMSVYDGINDQVPSPFNLSVHSIINLARADDPIKASPIYKDMIGELRITMMKDMQKPIMKAFKNLVWSVAS
;
A
#
# COMPACT_ATOMS: atom_id res chain seq x y z
N MET A 1 15.55 -13.23 -9.83
CA MET A 1 14.20 -13.52 -9.31
C MET A 1 13.54 -12.17 -9.21
N ASP A 2 12.32 -12.02 -9.75
CA ASP A 2 11.63 -10.73 -9.81
C ASP A 2 11.45 -10.18 -8.38
N ASP A 3 12.10 -9.04 -8.06
CA ASP A 3 12.17 -8.49 -6.69
C ASP A 3 10.78 -8.32 -6.07
N GLN A 4 9.78 -8.08 -6.91
CA GLN A 4 8.35 -7.97 -6.56
C GLN A 4 7.78 -9.28 -5.98
N SER A 5 8.07 -10.42 -6.62
CA SER A 5 7.62 -11.73 -6.13
C SER A 5 8.25 -12.09 -4.79
N THR A 6 9.51 -11.70 -4.60
CA THR A 6 10.25 -11.92 -3.34
C THR A 6 9.64 -11.11 -2.20
N VAL A 7 9.34 -9.82 -2.41
CA VAL A 7 8.75 -8.99 -1.34
C VAL A 7 7.29 -9.32 -1.04
N TYR A 8 6.52 -9.78 -2.04
CA TYR A 8 5.16 -10.25 -1.83
C TYR A 8 5.11 -11.48 -0.91
N GLU A 9 5.93 -12.50 -1.18
CA GLU A 9 5.98 -13.70 -0.33
C GLU A 9 6.57 -13.42 1.05
N TRP A 10 7.53 -12.49 1.15
CA TRP A 10 7.99 -12.00 2.45
C TRP A 10 6.86 -11.33 3.23
N ALA A 11 6.10 -10.42 2.60
CA ALA A 11 4.99 -9.73 3.24
C ALA A 11 3.91 -10.70 3.75
N LYS A 12 3.70 -11.82 3.04
CA LYS A 12 2.77 -12.87 3.49
C LYS A 12 3.18 -13.61 4.75
N THR A 13 4.43 -13.50 5.17
CA THR A 13 4.97 -14.25 6.32
C THR A 13 5.47 -13.33 7.44
N TYR A 14 5.77 -12.07 7.13
CA TYR A 14 6.18 -11.07 8.11
C TYR A 14 5.02 -10.70 9.05
N LYS A 15 5.32 -10.43 10.31
CA LYS A 15 4.33 -10.00 11.30
C LYS A 15 4.33 -8.48 11.41
N PHE A 16 3.49 -7.83 10.62
CA PHE A 16 3.31 -6.38 10.68
C PHE A 16 2.55 -5.95 11.94
N SER A 17 2.89 -4.77 12.46
CA SER A 17 2.05 -4.09 13.46
C SER A 17 0.82 -3.46 12.79
N ASP A 18 -0.22 -3.19 13.58
CA ASP A 18 -1.45 -2.54 13.09
C ASP A 18 -1.14 -1.20 12.42
N GLU A 19 -0.21 -0.43 12.98
CA GLU A 19 0.23 0.82 12.39
C GLU A 19 0.89 0.57 11.03
N GLN A 20 1.78 -0.42 10.90
CA GLN A 20 2.44 -0.73 9.62
C GLN A 20 1.43 -1.16 8.55
N ILE A 21 0.41 -1.94 8.90
CA ILE A 21 -0.69 -2.32 7.99
C ILE A 21 -1.47 -1.07 7.55
N GLN A 22 -1.75 -0.15 8.48
CA GLN A 22 -2.37 1.13 8.16
C GLN A 22 -1.49 1.95 7.21
N TYR A 23 -0.18 2.02 7.42
CA TYR A 23 0.74 2.72 6.51
C TYR A 23 0.80 2.11 5.12
N ALA A 24 0.83 0.78 5.02
CA ALA A 24 0.81 0.09 3.72
C ALA A 24 -0.43 0.50 2.92
N THR A 25 -1.60 0.55 3.60
CA THR A 25 -2.87 0.99 3.00
C THR A 25 -2.81 2.46 2.57
N ILE A 26 -2.29 3.36 3.40
CA ILE A 26 -2.17 4.78 3.05
C ILE A 26 -1.20 4.97 1.87
N LEU A 27 -0.14 4.18 1.79
CA LEU A 27 0.83 4.27 0.71
C LEU A 27 0.22 3.80 -0.61
N ALA A 28 -0.58 2.73 -0.61
CA ALA A 28 -1.37 2.30 -1.77
C ALA A 28 -2.30 3.43 -2.25
N LEU A 29 -3.02 4.08 -1.32
CA LEU A 29 -3.86 5.25 -1.66
C LEU A 29 -3.04 6.42 -2.22
N LYS A 30 -1.87 6.71 -1.66
CA LYS A 30 -0.98 7.78 -2.18
C LYS A 30 -0.46 7.49 -3.58
N ILE A 31 -0.18 6.23 -3.90
CA ILE A 31 0.26 5.81 -5.24
C ILE A 31 -0.90 6.00 -6.22
N LEU A 32 -2.10 5.53 -5.86
CA LEU A 32 -3.30 5.62 -6.70
C LEU A 32 -3.82 7.06 -6.89
N ASP A 33 -3.57 7.96 -5.94
CA ASP A 33 -3.92 9.39 -6.00
C ASP A 33 -2.86 10.27 -6.68
N ASP A 34 -1.81 9.69 -7.28
CA ASP A 34 -0.68 10.43 -7.88
C ASP A 34 0.08 11.36 -6.90
N GLU A 35 -0.12 11.19 -5.58
CA GLU A 35 0.46 12.02 -4.50
C GLU A 35 1.76 11.43 -3.91
N CYS A 36 2.26 10.37 -4.52
CA CYS A 36 3.52 9.74 -4.18
C CYS A 36 4.68 10.37 -4.98
N LYS A 37 5.86 10.53 -4.35
CA LYS A 37 7.06 11.12 -4.98
C LYS A 37 8.12 10.07 -5.32
N MET A 38 7.75 8.79 -5.27
CA MET A 38 8.68 7.69 -5.59
C MET A 38 8.60 7.39 -7.09
N ASP A 39 9.59 6.67 -7.62
CA ASP A 39 9.56 6.19 -9.00
C ASP A 39 8.61 5.00 -9.18
N TYR A 40 8.43 4.60 -10.44
CA TYR A 40 7.53 3.52 -10.84
C TYR A 40 7.94 2.16 -10.26
N ASP A 41 9.24 1.89 -10.14
CA ASP A 41 9.75 0.64 -9.57
C ASP A 41 9.37 0.53 -8.09
N ASN A 42 9.51 1.64 -7.35
CA ASN A 42 9.06 1.73 -5.98
C ASN A 42 7.53 1.60 -5.85
N TYR A 43 6.74 2.09 -6.81
CA TYR A 43 5.29 1.90 -6.76
C TYR A 43 4.91 0.42 -6.81
N ASN A 44 5.48 -0.33 -7.75
CA ASN A 44 5.23 -1.76 -7.85
C ASN A 44 5.73 -2.52 -6.62
N LEU A 45 6.90 -2.14 -6.09
CA LEU A 45 7.46 -2.72 -4.87
C LEU A 45 6.49 -2.59 -3.68
N PHE A 46 6.03 -1.36 -3.41
CA PHE A 46 5.14 -1.11 -2.27
C PHE A 46 3.72 -1.64 -2.47
N MET A 47 3.22 -1.68 -3.71
CA MET A 47 1.96 -2.35 -4.02
C MET A 47 2.05 -3.87 -3.85
N SER A 48 3.17 -4.49 -4.20
CA SER A 48 3.41 -5.92 -3.95
C SER A 48 3.43 -6.26 -2.46
N VAL A 49 4.00 -5.38 -1.63
CA VAL A 49 3.96 -5.54 -0.16
C VAL A 49 2.54 -5.37 0.37
N TYR A 50 1.80 -4.37 -0.11
CA TYR A 50 0.39 -4.17 0.28
C TYR A 50 -0.47 -5.40 -0.05
N ASP A 51 -0.27 -6.00 -1.22
CA ASP A 51 -0.97 -7.21 -1.65
C ASP A 51 -0.65 -8.39 -0.74
N GLY A 52 0.63 -8.60 -0.43
CA GLY A 52 1.04 -9.69 0.47
C GLY A 52 0.49 -9.53 1.89
N ILE A 53 0.40 -8.31 2.41
CA ILE A 53 -0.23 -8.01 3.70
C ILE A 53 -1.72 -8.36 3.66
N ASN A 54 -2.43 -7.92 2.61
CA ASN A 54 -3.88 -8.11 2.47
C ASN A 54 -4.27 -9.58 2.27
N ASP A 55 -3.39 -10.37 1.63
CA ASP A 55 -3.59 -11.82 1.43
C ASP A 55 -3.26 -12.65 2.69
N GLN A 56 -2.37 -12.15 3.56
CA GLN A 56 -2.00 -12.83 4.81
C GLN A 56 -3.08 -12.70 5.88
N VAL A 57 -3.59 -11.49 6.06
CA VAL A 57 -4.51 -11.14 7.13
C VAL A 57 -5.73 -10.51 6.47
N PRO A 58 -6.92 -11.16 6.47
CA PRO A 58 -8.15 -10.45 6.22
C PRO A 58 -8.34 -9.45 7.37
N SER A 59 -7.73 -8.28 7.22
CA SER A 59 -7.78 -7.25 8.24
C SER A 59 -9.21 -6.70 8.24
N PRO A 60 -9.98 -6.83 9.34
CA PRO A 60 -11.27 -6.19 9.43
C PRO A 60 -11.12 -4.65 9.40
N PHE A 61 -9.92 -4.15 9.69
CA PHE A 61 -9.59 -2.75 9.45
C PHE A 61 -9.62 -2.49 7.94
N ASN A 62 -10.44 -1.53 7.55
CA ASN A 62 -10.45 -0.94 6.22
C ASN A 62 -10.93 -1.85 5.08
N LEU A 63 -11.74 -2.90 5.35
CA LEU A 63 -12.33 -3.76 4.30
C LEU A 63 -12.98 -2.96 3.15
N SER A 64 -13.67 -1.87 3.49
CA SER A 64 -14.23 -0.94 2.49
C SER A 64 -13.14 -0.24 1.67
N VAL A 65 -12.07 0.25 2.30
CA VAL A 65 -10.91 0.87 1.62
C VAL A 65 -10.22 -0.12 0.70
N HIS A 66 -9.96 -1.35 1.16
CA HIS A 66 -9.36 -2.41 0.35
C HIS A 66 -10.22 -2.73 -0.87
N SER A 67 -11.54 -2.76 -0.70
CA SER A 67 -12.47 -2.94 -1.82
C SER A 67 -12.38 -1.80 -2.84
N ILE A 68 -12.30 -0.54 -2.39
CA ILE A 68 -12.14 0.61 -3.28
C ILE A 68 -10.78 0.60 -3.97
N ILE A 69 -9.69 0.26 -3.28
CA ILE A 69 -8.37 0.11 -3.88
C ILE A 69 -8.39 -0.95 -4.98
N ASN A 70 -8.99 -2.12 -4.72
CA ASN A 70 -9.11 -3.21 -5.69
C ASN A 70 -9.91 -2.80 -6.93
N LEU A 71 -11.02 -2.08 -6.74
CA LEU A 71 -11.83 -1.55 -7.84
C LEU A 71 -11.08 -0.48 -8.63
N ALA A 72 -10.38 0.43 -7.94
CA ALA A 72 -9.63 1.51 -8.56
C ALA A 72 -8.50 1.00 -9.44
N ARG A 73 -7.84 -0.10 -9.05
CA ARG A 73 -6.66 -0.64 -9.74
C ARG A 73 -6.96 -1.82 -10.70
N ALA A 74 -8.24 -2.05 -11.02
CA ALA A 74 -8.65 -3.23 -11.80
C ALA A 74 -8.01 -3.28 -13.19
N ASP A 75 -7.80 -2.12 -13.82
CA ASP A 75 -7.20 -2.00 -15.15
C ASP A 75 -5.68 -1.77 -15.12
N ASP A 76 -5.17 -1.13 -14.07
CA ASP A 76 -3.73 -0.84 -13.87
C ASP A 76 -3.41 -0.98 -12.37
N PRO A 77 -2.41 -1.82 -12.00
CA PRO A 77 -2.12 -2.13 -10.60
C PRO A 77 -1.66 -0.93 -9.79
N ILE A 78 -1.15 0.13 -10.43
CA ILE A 78 -0.57 1.29 -9.75
C ILE A 78 -1.17 2.63 -10.18
N LYS A 79 -2.19 2.63 -11.04
CA LYS A 79 -2.96 3.82 -11.40
C LYS A 79 -4.45 3.60 -11.15
N ALA A 80 -5.07 4.56 -10.47
CA ALA A 80 -6.51 4.52 -10.27
C ALA A 80 -7.26 4.80 -11.58
N SER A 81 -8.29 4.00 -11.84
CA SER A 81 -9.33 4.33 -12.79
C SER A 81 -9.96 5.69 -12.42
N PRO A 82 -10.17 6.59 -13.40
CA PRO A 82 -10.63 7.96 -13.13
C PRO A 82 -11.92 8.05 -12.31
N ILE A 83 -12.81 7.06 -12.43
CA ILE A 83 -14.10 7.05 -11.72
C ILE A 83 -13.95 6.91 -10.19
N TYR A 84 -12.79 6.44 -9.72
CA TYR A 84 -12.49 6.26 -8.30
C TYR A 84 -11.55 7.32 -7.72
N LYS A 85 -11.03 8.26 -8.54
CA LYS A 85 -10.01 9.24 -8.09
C LYS A 85 -10.46 10.05 -6.87
N ASP A 86 -11.65 10.64 -6.93
CA ASP A 86 -12.17 11.45 -5.80
C ASP A 86 -12.29 10.62 -4.51
N MET A 87 -12.81 9.40 -4.62
CA MET A 87 -12.98 8.50 -3.48
C MET A 87 -11.63 8.05 -2.89
N ILE A 88 -10.63 7.75 -3.73
CA ILE A 88 -9.27 7.43 -3.30
C ILE A 88 -8.65 8.63 -2.56
N GLY A 89 -8.84 9.85 -3.07
CA GLY A 89 -8.37 11.08 -2.44
C GLY A 89 -9.00 11.32 -1.06
N GLU A 90 -10.32 11.16 -0.94
CA GLU A 90 -11.04 11.29 0.33
C GLU A 90 -10.60 10.27 1.39
N LEU A 91 -10.45 9.00 0.98
CA LEU A 91 -9.96 7.92 1.85
C LEU A 91 -8.53 8.21 2.30
N ARG A 92 -7.67 8.66 1.39
CA ARG A 92 -6.28 9.03 1.70
C ARG A 92 -6.24 10.13 2.76
N ILE A 93 -6.97 11.23 2.54
CA ILE A 93 -7.00 12.36 3.47
C ILE A 93 -7.50 11.91 4.84
N THR A 94 -8.53 11.07 4.87
CA THR A 94 -9.10 10.55 6.13
C THR A 94 -8.10 9.70 6.89
N MET A 95 -7.48 8.72 6.24
CA MET A 95 -6.52 7.82 6.89
C MET A 95 -5.20 8.51 7.27
N MET A 96 -4.84 9.60 6.60
CA MET A 96 -3.63 10.37 6.90
C MET A 96 -3.73 11.23 8.18
N LYS A 97 -4.92 11.44 8.74
CA LYS A 97 -5.12 12.30 9.93
C LYS A 97 -4.29 11.85 11.14
N ASP A 98 -4.18 10.55 11.35
CA ASP A 98 -3.48 9.95 12.50
C ASP A 98 -2.07 9.47 12.14
N MET A 99 -1.54 9.90 10.99
CA MET A 99 -0.26 9.44 10.48
C MET A 99 0.93 10.02 11.26
N GLN A 100 1.72 9.13 11.84
CA GLN A 100 3.01 9.41 12.48
C GLN A 100 4.20 9.20 11.51
N LYS A 101 4.92 10.29 11.20
CA LYS A 101 6.10 10.28 10.33
C LYS A 101 7.19 9.23 10.70
N PRO A 102 7.50 8.96 11.99
CA PRO A 102 8.50 7.96 12.34
C PRO A 102 8.16 6.55 11.85
N ILE A 103 6.89 6.14 11.97
CA ILE A 103 6.45 4.80 11.56
C ILE A 103 6.49 4.67 10.04
N MET A 104 6.08 5.72 9.30
CA MET A 104 6.23 5.75 7.84
C MET A 104 7.69 5.51 7.40
N LYS A 105 8.64 6.20 8.03
CA LYS A 105 10.07 6.06 7.69
C LYS A 105 10.59 4.65 8.02
N ALA A 106 10.21 4.11 9.18
CA ALA A 106 10.57 2.76 9.59
C ALA A 106 10.02 1.71 8.62
N PHE A 107 8.76 1.84 8.20
CA PHE A 107 8.13 0.94 7.25
C PHE A 107 8.84 0.95 5.88
N LYS A 108 9.15 2.13 5.33
CA LYS A 108 9.86 2.23 4.05
C LYS A 108 11.24 1.59 4.09
N ASN A 109 12.00 1.87 5.16
CA ASN A 109 13.33 1.28 5.34
C ASN A 109 13.26 -0.25 5.46
N LEU A 110 12.24 -0.77 6.15
CA LEU A 110 12.00 -2.20 6.24
C LEU A 110 11.79 -2.81 4.85
N VAL A 111 10.86 -2.27 4.06
CA VAL A 111 10.56 -2.79 2.71
C VAL A 111 11.79 -2.73 1.81
N TRP A 112 12.51 -1.61 1.78
CA TRP A 112 13.72 -1.48 0.96
C TRP A 112 14.84 -2.45 1.35
N SER A 113 14.97 -2.76 2.64
CA SER A 113 15.99 -3.72 3.11
C SER A 113 15.76 -5.16 2.63
N VAL A 114 14.52 -5.50 2.26
CA VAL A 114 14.15 -6.82 1.73
C VAL A 114 14.31 -6.88 0.21
N ALA A 115 14.18 -5.74 -0.45
CA ALA A 115 14.32 -5.59 -1.91
C ALA A 115 15.76 -5.32 -2.39
N SER A 116 16.72 -5.20 -1.46
CA SER A 116 18.15 -4.96 -1.73
C SER A 116 18.93 -6.27 -1.76
#